data_AF-A0A6C0IYU7-F1
#
_entry.id   AF-A0A6C0IYU7-F1
#
_cell.length_a   1.000
_cell.length_b   1.000
_cell.length_c   1.000
_cell.angle_alpha   90.00
_cell.angle_beta   90.00
_cell.angle_gamma   90.00
#
_symmetry.space_group_name_H-M   'P 1'
#
loop_
_entity.id
_entity.type
_entity.pdbx_description
1 polymer ?
#
loop_
_entity_poly.entity_id
_entity_poly.type
_entity_poly.pdbx_seq_one_letter_code
_entity_poly.pdbx_strand_id
1 'polypeptide(L)' 'MALSENILFPTSKAYLDVHEAMVSGYTIQVDVRHDEKVIDFVTEAMCPNEKRNVYLRQKRMMRELYPEYLITERHT' A
#
# COMPACT_ATOMS: atom_id res chain seq x y z
N MET A 1 9.99 -28.65 -2.59
CA MET A 1 9.11 -28.51 -1.42
C MET A 1 8.52 -27.12 -1.48
N ALA A 2 7.21 -27.00 -1.69
CA ALA A 2 6.51 -25.70 -1.67
C ALA A 2 5.79 -25.59 -0.32
N LEU A 3 5.99 -24.48 0.39
CA LEU A 3 5.29 -24.21 1.64
C LEU A 3 3.84 -23.83 1.34
N SER A 4 2.91 -24.33 2.16
CA SER A 4 1.47 -24.07 2.06
C SER A 4 1.16 -22.57 2.15
N GLU A 5 0.29 -22.05 1.28
CA GLU A 5 -0.13 -20.65 1.25
C GLU A 5 -0.70 -20.18 2.61
N ASN A 6 -1.29 -21.08 3.38
CA ASN A 6 -1.83 -20.79 4.71
C ASN A 6 -0.76 -20.43 5.76
N ILE A 7 0.51 -20.73 5.47
CA ILE A 7 1.66 -20.33 6.31
C ILE A 7 2.19 -18.96 5.86
N LEU A 8 2.13 -18.69 4.55
CA LEU A 8 2.63 -17.44 3.96
C LEU A 8 1.66 -16.27 4.17
N PHE A 9 0.35 -16.55 4.15
CA PHE A 9 -0.70 -15.57 4.35
C PHE A 9 -1.76 -16.15 5.29
N PRO A 10 -1.63 -15.92 6.62
CA PRO A 10 -2.66 -16.35 7.56
C PRO A 10 -3.96 -15.63 7.18
N THR A 11 -4.96 -16.37 6.70
CA THR A 11 -6.31 -15.86 6.46
C THR A 11 -6.97 -15.54 7.79
N SER A 12 -6.55 -14.44 8.38
CA SER A 12 -7.35 -13.71 9.34
C SER A 12 -8.55 -13.20 8.55
N LYS A 13 -9.69 -13.84 8.69
CA LYS A 13 -10.98 -13.24 8.34
C LYS A 13 -11.18 -12.02 9.25
N ALA A 14 -10.52 -10.92 8.90
CA ALA A 14 -10.86 -9.61 9.42
C ALA A 14 -12.19 -9.28 8.76
N TYR A 15 -13.28 -9.50 9.50
CA TYR A 15 -14.54 -8.83 9.23
C TYR A 15 -14.23 -7.33 9.26
N LEU A 16 -14.02 -6.75 8.09
CA LEU A 16 -14.10 -5.32 7.88
C LEU A 16 -15.57 -4.98 8.03
N ASP A 17 -15.97 -4.77 9.27
CA ASP A 17 -17.22 -4.12 9.62
C ASP A 17 -17.15 -2.74 8.97
N VAL A 18 -17.82 -2.60 7.82
CA VAL A 18 -17.98 -1.32 7.14
C VAL A 18 -18.99 -0.53 7.96
N HIS A 19 -18.53 -0.02 9.10
CA HIS A 19 -19.20 1.10 9.74
C HIS A 19 -18.98 2.31 8.83
N GLU A 20 -20.08 2.87 8.32
CA GLU A 20 -20.14 4.26 7.84
C GLU A 20 -19.82 5.21 9.02
N ALA A 21 -18.58 5.16 9.49
CA ALA A 21 -18.00 6.17 10.35
C ALA A 21 -17.56 7.30 9.42
N MET A 22 -18.06 8.51 9.68
CA MET A 22 -17.63 9.76 9.07
C MET A 22 -16.10 9.75 8.82
N VAL A 23 -15.66 9.45 7.59
CA VAL A 23 -14.26 9.13 7.30
C VAL A 23 -13.45 10.43 7.18
N SER A 24 -12.97 10.94 8.31
CA SER A 24 -11.76 11.78 8.30
C SER A 24 -10.55 10.85 8.17
N GLY A 25 -10.37 10.29 6.98
CA GLY A 25 -9.31 9.34 6.69
C GLY A 25 -8.73 9.61 5.32
N TYR A 26 -7.45 9.31 5.18
CA TYR A 26 -6.80 9.25 3.89
C TYR A 26 -6.73 7.81 3.40
N THR A 27 -6.67 7.62 2.10
CA THR A 27 -6.47 6.32 1.48
C THR A 27 -5.12 6.27 0.79
N ILE A 28 -4.42 5.15 0.93
CA ILE A 28 -3.24 4.82 0.12
C ILE A 28 -3.50 3.45 -0.50
N GLN A 29 -3.52 3.41 -1.82
CA GLN A 29 -3.54 2.18 -2.61
C GLN A 29 -2.16 1.97 -3.22
N VAL A 30 -1.71 0.73 -3.20
CA VAL A 30 -0.44 0.31 -3.79
C VAL A 30 -0.73 -0.90 -4.67
N ASP A 31 -0.49 -0.74 -5.97
CA ASP A 31 -0.53 -1.85 -6.93
C ASP A 31 0.89 -2.25 -7.31
N VAL A 32 1.16 -3.55 -7.40
CA VAL A 32 2.50 -4.08 -7.67
C VAL A 32 2.43 -5.05 -8.85
N ARG A 33 3.03 -4.63 -9.96
CA ARG A 33 3.13 -5.40 -11.20
C ARG A 33 4.53 -5.97 -11.32
N HIS A 34 4.71 -7.21 -10.90
CA HIS A 34 6.03 -7.85 -10.83
C HIS A 34 6.68 -8.11 -12.19
N ASP A 35 5.88 -8.45 -13.21
CA ASP A 35 6.38 -8.73 -14.57
C ASP A 35 7.04 -7.49 -15.19
N GLU A 36 6.43 -6.32 -14.96
CA GLU A 36 6.91 -5.03 -15.46
C GLU A 36 7.85 -4.32 -14.49
N LYS A 37 8.02 -4.89 -13.28
CA LYS A 37 8.73 -4.29 -12.15
C LYS A 37 8.21 -2.87 -11.84
N VAL A 38 6.89 -2.70 -11.72
CA VAL A 38 6.26 -1.41 -11.42
C VAL A 38 5.52 -1.48 -10.10
N ILE A 39 5.59 -0.39 -9.32
CA ILE A 39 4.81 -0.15 -8.11
C ILE A 39 4.06 1.17 -8.28
N ASP A 40 2.75 1.13 -8.29
CA ASP A 40 1.90 2.31 -8.48
C ASP A 40 1.27 2.71 -7.16
N PHE A 41 1.52 3.94 -6.71
CA PHE A 41 0.88 4.52 -5.55
C PHE A 41 -0.26 5.45 -5.95
N VAL A 42 -1.42 5.28 -5.34
CA VAL A 42 -2.53 6.24 -5.41
C VAL A 42 -2.89 6.68 -4.01
N THR A 43 -2.86 7.99 -3.75
CA THR A 43 -3.27 8.53 -2.45
C THR A 43 -4.45 9.47 -2.61
N GLU A 44 -5.44 9.35 -1.74
CA GLU A 44 -6.63 10.21 -1.72
C GLU A 44 -6.79 10.87 -0.35
N ALA A 45 -7.20 12.14 -0.36
CA ALA A 45 -7.54 12.92 0.84
C ALA A 45 -6.42 13.07 1.88
N MET A 46 -5.15 12.90 1.48
CA MET A 46 -4.00 13.12 2.36
C MET A 46 -3.64 14.61 2.49
N CYS A 47 -3.62 15.11 3.71
CA CYS A 47 -3.04 16.42 4.00
C CYS A 47 -1.50 16.39 3.87
N PRO A 48 -0.83 17.55 3.77
CA PRO A 48 0.63 17.61 3.63
C PRO A 48 1.40 16.88 4.73
N ASN A 49 0.90 16.92 5.98
CA ASN A 49 1.53 16.24 7.10
C ASN A 49 1.47 14.71 6.96
N GLU A 50 0.34 14.17 6.50
CA GLU A 50 0.19 12.74 6.25
C GLU A 50 1.03 12.30 5.06
N LYS A 51 1.07 13.09 3.97
CA LYS A 51 1.95 12.79 2.83
C LYS A 51 3.41 12.67 3.29
N ARG A 52 3.86 13.58 4.16
CA ARG A 52 5.23 13.57 4.68
C ARG A 52 5.52 12.37 5.59
N ASN A 53 4.63 12.09 6.53
CA ASN A 53 4.93 11.12 7.60
C ASN A 53 4.53 9.68 7.25
N VAL A 54 3.55 9.51 6.36
CA VAL A 54 3.00 8.20 6.00
C VAL A 54 3.42 7.82 4.59
N TYR A 55 3.00 8.60 3.59
CA TYR A 55 3.25 8.26 2.18
C TYR A 55 4.75 8.17 1.86
N LEU A 56 5.52 9.21 2.17
CA LEU A 56 6.96 9.22 1.87
C LEU A 56 7.71 8.11 2.60
N ARG A 57 7.28 7.75 3.82
CA ARG A 57 7.87 6.64 4.57
C ARG A 57 7.61 5.31 3.86
N GLN A 58 6.38 5.05 3.43
CA GLN A 58 6.02 3.84 2.69
C GLN A 58 6.73 3.77 1.33
N LYS A 59 6.77 4.89 0.58
CA LYS A 59 7.50 4.99 -0.69
C LYS A 59 8.97 4.65 -0.52
N ARG A 60 9.61 5.17 0.54
CA ARG A 60 11.01 4.87 0.86
C ARG A 60 11.21 3.38 1.14
N MET A 61 10.36 2.77 1.95
CA MET A 61 10.44 1.33 2.25
C MET A 61 10.33 0.49 0.98
N MET A 62 9.39 0.81 0.08
CA MET A 62 9.25 0.07 -1.19
C MET A 62 10.47 0.22 -2.10
N ARG A 63 11.10 1.40 -2.13
CA ARG A 63 12.34 1.61 -2.89
C ARG A 63 13.51 0.80 -2.32
N GLU A 64 13.57 0.61 -1.00
CA GLU A 64 14.60 -0.20 -0.36
C GLU A 64 14.36 -1.70 -0.60
N LEU A 65 13.11 -2.17 -0.56
CA LEU A 65 12.78 -3.58 -0.82
C LEU A 65 12.88 -3.96 -2.31
N TYR A 66 12.50 -3.04 -3.20
CA TYR A 66 12.43 -3.27 -4.65
C TYR A 66 13.23 -2.20 -5.41
N PRO A 67 14.57 -2.22 -5.31
CA PRO A 67 15.42 -1.17 -5.86
C PRO A 67 15.34 -1.05 -7.38
N GLU A 68 15.06 -2.16 -8.05
CA GLU A 68 14.94 -2.24 -9.52
C GLU A 68 13.52 -1.96 -10.04
N TYR A 69 12.57 -1.66 -9.16
CA TYR A 69 11.19 -1.41 -9.55
C TYR A 69 10.96 0.09 -9.78
N LEU A 70 10.26 0.40 -10.88
CA LEU A 70 9.79 1.76 -11.15
C LEU A 70 8.62 2.07 -10.22
N ILE A 71 8.75 3.16 -9.45
CA ILE A 71 7.66 3.64 -8.60
C ILE A 71 6.95 4.80 -9.29
N THR A 72 5.65 4.68 -9.52
CA THR A 72 4.79 5.78 -10.00
C THR A 72 3.84 6.25 -8.88
N GLU A 73 3.35 7.48 -8.97
CA GLU A 73 2.49 8.07 -7.94
C GLU A 73 1.39 8.97 -8.52
N ARG A 74 0.20 8.89 -7.94
CA ARG A 74 -0.94 9.80 -8.18
C ARG A 74 -1.52 10.26 -6.85
N HIS A 75 -1.82 11.56 -6.75
CA HIS A 75 -2.38 12.16 -5.54
C HIS A 75 -3.63 12.96 -5.90
N THR A 76 -4.73 12.68 -5.19
CA THR A 76 -6.06 13.29 -5.40
C THR A 76 -6.69 13.80 -4.12
#